data_AF-A0A5B1QWG1-F1
#
_entry.id   AF-A0A5B1QWG1-F1
#
_cell.length_a   1.000
_cell.length_b   1.000
_cell.length_c   1.000
_cell.angle_alpha   90.00
_cell.angle_beta   90.00
_cell.angle_gamma   90.00
#
_symmetry.space_group_name_H-M   'P 1'
#
loop_
_entity.id
_entity.type
_entity.pdbx_description
1 polymer ?
#
loop_
_entity_poly.entity_id
_entity_poly.type
_entity_poly.pdbx_seq_one_letter_code
_entity_poly.pdbx_strand_id
1 'polypeptide(L)' 'MVPISEDSNYVEPIRCMDAGASSHFTRYRQELTDYVTIKPLAVRAANKTTFTAIGRGTLTIDLPFGDSKTRVVL' A
#
# COMPACT_ATOMS: atom_id res chain seq x y z
N MET A 1 -4.37 -11.45 24.87
CA MET A 1 -4.05 -11.23 23.44
C MET A 1 -5.08 -12.01 22.65
N VAL A 2 -6.04 -11.33 22.03
CA VAL A 2 -7.05 -12.00 21.19
C VAL A 2 -6.34 -12.35 19.89
N PRO A 3 -6.31 -13.62 19.47
CA PRO A 3 -5.78 -13.96 18.16
C PRO A 3 -6.63 -13.21 17.13
N ILE A 4 -5.98 -12.41 16.29
CA ILE A 4 -6.61 -11.93 15.06
C ILE A 4 -7.14 -13.18 14.36
N SER A 5 -8.46 -13.32 14.25
CA SER A 5 -9.03 -14.36 13.42
C SER A 5 -8.53 -14.08 12.02
N GLU A 6 -7.70 -14.94 11.46
CA GLU A 6 -7.38 -14.91 10.04
C GLU A 6 -8.72 -14.97 9.32
N ASP A 7 -9.10 -13.85 8.70
CA ASP A 7 -10.26 -13.81 7.83
C ASP A 7 -9.97 -14.80 6.70
N SER A 8 -10.69 -15.94 6.69
CA SER A 8 -10.50 -17.03 5.75
C SER A 8 -10.74 -16.63 4.29
N ASN A 9 -11.20 -15.38 4.06
CA ASN A 9 -11.38 -14.78 2.74
C ASN A 9 -10.32 -13.71 2.42
N TYR A 10 -9.22 -13.61 3.18
CA TYR A 10 -8.10 -12.74 2.82
C TYR A 10 -7.42 -13.25 1.54
N VAL A 11 -7.86 -12.71 0.41
CA VAL A 11 -7.14 -12.85 -0.86
C VAL A 11 -6.01 -11.84 -0.82
N GLU A 12 -4.77 -12.34 -0.92
CA GLU A 12 -3.61 -11.48 -1.11
C GLU A 12 -3.92 -10.49 -2.25
N PRO A 13 -3.92 -9.18 -1.98
CA PRO A 13 -4.32 -8.23 -2.99
C PRO A 13 -3.35 -8.30 -4.16
N ILE A 14 -3.88 -8.32 -5.39
CA ILE A 14 -3.04 -8.16 -6.58
C ILE A 14 -2.39 -6.78 -6.49
N ARG A 15 -1.09 -6.76 -6.20
CA ARG A 15 -0.29 -5.53 -6.10
C ARG A 15 0.27 -5.21 -7.48
N CYS A 16 -0.02 -4.01 -7.96
CA CYS A 16 0.67 -3.43 -9.10
C CYS A 16 1.70 -2.43 -8.57
N MET A 17 2.95 -2.61 -8.97
CA MET A 17 4.06 -1.77 -8.56
C MET A 17 4.64 -1.07 -9.77
N ASP A 18 4.84 0.23 -9.66
CA ASP A 18 5.49 1.03 -10.69
C ASP A 18 6.83 1.52 -10.15
N ALA A 19 7.91 0.89 -10.61
CA ALA A 19 9.27 1.25 -10.19
C ALA A 19 9.66 2.69 -10.57
N GLY A 20 8.93 3.33 -11.50
CA GLY A 20 9.12 4.73 -11.88
C GLY A 20 8.34 5.74 -11.04
N ALA A 21 7.50 5.29 -10.09
CA ALA A 21 6.65 6.19 -9.32
C ALA A 21 7.41 6.85 -8.16
N SER A 22 7.35 8.18 -8.08
CA SER A 22 7.88 8.94 -6.92
C SER A 22 7.01 8.82 -5.67
N SER A 23 5.79 8.33 -5.79
CA SER A 23 4.86 8.10 -4.68
C SER A 23 3.92 6.95 -5.04
N HIS A 24 3.84 5.99 -4.12
CA HIS A 24 2.95 4.85 -4.24
C HIS A 24 1.66 5.09 -3.46
N PHE A 25 0.55 4.53 -3.95
CA PHE A 25 -0.76 4.66 -3.33
C PHE A 25 -1.30 3.28 -2.96
N THR A 26 -1.86 3.17 -1.76
CA THR A 26 -2.55 1.96 -1.30
C THR A 26 -3.89 2.32 -0.67
N ARG A 27 -4.87 1.44 -0.85
CA ARG A 27 -6.15 1.49 -0.12
C ARG A 27 -6.06 0.80 1.25
N TYR A 28 -4.99 0.05 1.51
CA TYR A 28 -4.83 -0.80 2.69
C TYR A 28 -4.10 -0.04 3.80
N ARG A 29 -4.85 0.78 4.54
CA ARG A 29 -4.33 1.58 5.67
C ARG A 29 -3.56 0.73 6.68
N GLN A 30 -4.06 -0.45 6.98
CA GLN A 30 -3.52 -1.36 7.99
C GLN A 30 -2.11 -1.89 7.65
N GLU A 31 -1.67 -1.77 6.40
CA GLU A 31 -0.33 -2.20 5.97
C GLU A 31 0.74 -1.11 6.17
N LEU A 32 0.32 0.11 6.52
CA LEU A 32 1.21 1.24 6.76
C LEU A 32 1.68 1.22 8.21
N THR A 33 2.99 1.05 8.43
CA THR A 33 3.57 0.80 9.76
C THR A 33 3.51 2.02 10.68
N ASP A 34 3.47 3.22 10.11
CA ASP A 34 3.50 4.50 10.80
C ASP A 34 2.42 5.45 10.25
N TYR A 35 1.23 4.90 9.98
CA TYR A 35 0.12 5.65 9.41
C TYR A 35 -0.18 6.93 10.19
N VAL A 36 -0.21 8.05 9.47
CA VAL A 36 -0.73 9.34 9.95
C VAL A 36 -1.82 9.84 9.01
N THR A 37 -2.85 10.46 9.60
CA THR A 37 -3.85 11.21 8.84
C THR A 37 -3.19 12.47 8.28
N ILE A 38 -3.52 12.82 7.04
CA ILE A 38 -3.08 14.08 6.41
C ILE A 38 -4.28 14.93 6.03
N LYS A 39 -4.07 16.21 5.72
CA LYS A 39 -5.11 16.99 5.06
C LYS A 39 -5.48 16.29 3.74
N PRO A 40 -6.78 16.09 3.44
CA PRO A 40 -7.23 15.49 2.19
C PRO A 40 -6.50 16.07 0.98
N LEU A 41 -5.80 15.21 0.25
CA LEU A 41 -5.06 15.57 -0.95
C LEU A 41 -5.78 14.98 -2.17
N ALA A 42 -6.25 15.85 -3.05
CA ALA A 42 -6.85 15.45 -4.31
C ALA A 42 -5.76 14.93 -5.27
N VAL A 43 -5.93 13.71 -5.77
CA VAL A 43 -5.05 13.06 -6.73
C VAL A 43 -5.82 12.82 -8.00
N ARG A 44 -5.33 13.39 -9.12
CA ARG A 44 -5.95 13.25 -10.43
C ARG A 44 -5.27 12.12 -11.19
N ALA A 45 -6.02 11.09 -11.53
CA ALA A 45 -5.55 9.97 -12.33
C ALA A 45 -5.58 10.30 -13.83
N ALA A 46 -4.84 9.51 -14.62
CA ALA A 46 -4.76 9.66 -16.07
C ALA A 46 -6.12 9.50 -16.78
N ASN A 47 -7.01 8.68 -16.23
CA ASN A 47 -8.39 8.51 -16.71
C ASN A 47 -9.32 9.70 -16.36
N LYS A 48 -8.76 10.82 -15.87
CA LYS A 48 -9.46 12.04 -15.44
C LYS A 48 -10.32 11.88 -14.19
N THR A 49 -10.35 10.71 -13.54
CA THR A 49 -10.97 10.60 -12.23
C THR A 49 -10.10 11.26 -11.16
N THR A 50 -10.74 11.74 -10.11
CA THR A 50 -10.05 12.28 -8.94
C THR A 50 -10.39 11.42 -7.74
N PHE A 51 -9.38 11.02 -6.99
CA PHE A 51 -9.54 10.38 -5.70
C PHE A 51 -8.81 11.19 -4.62
N THR A 52 -9.03 10.85 -3.36
CA THR A 52 -8.49 11.61 -2.23
C THR A 52 -7.59 10.74 -1.37
N ALA A 53 -6.33 11.14 -1.24
CA ALA A 53 -5.46 10.57 -0.22
C ALA A 53 -5.79 11.22 1.14
N ILE A 54 -6.08 10.38 2.13
CA ILE A 54 -6.49 10.80 3.49
C ILE A 54 -5.44 10.47 4.55
N GLY A 55 -4.40 9.73 4.19
CA GLY A 55 -3.29 9.42 5.08
C GLY A 55 -2.04 9.05 4.31
N ARG A 56 -0.95 8.91 5.06
CA ARG A 56 0.37 8.51 4.57
C ARG A 56 1.02 7.61 5.61
N GLY A 57 1.88 6.72 5.16
CA GLY A 57 2.82 6.00 6.00
C GLY A 57 3.82 5.26 5.11
N THR A 58 4.58 4.38 5.74
CA THR A 58 5.58 3.52 5.13
C THR A 58 5.01 2.13 4.93
N LEU A 59 5.19 1.61 3.72
CA LEU A 59 4.84 0.24 3.37
C LEU A 59 6.12 -0.57 3.20
N THR A 60 6.24 -1.69 3.90
CA THR A 60 7.34 -2.65 3.71
C THR A 60 6.82 -3.87 2.97
N ILE A 61 7.46 -4.23 1.85
CA ILE A 61 7.09 -5.37 1.02
C ILE A 61 8.32 -6.18 0.65
N ASP A 62 8.16 -7.50 0.58
CA ASP A 62 9.19 -8.41 0.11
C ASP A 62 8.88 -8.81 -1.34
N LEU A 63 9.70 -8.35 -2.30
CA LEU A 63 9.56 -8.67 -3.71
C LEU A 63 10.35 -9.92 -4.08
N PRO A 64 9.83 -10.78 -4.97
CA PRO A 64 10.59 -11.92 -5.47
C PRO A 64 11.76 -11.46 -6.34
N PHE A 65 12.93 -12.07 -6.13
CA PHE A 65 14.14 -11.87 -6.92
C PHE A 65 14.80 -13.24 -7.17
N GLY A 66 14.29 -13.94 -8.18
CA GLY A 66 14.63 -15.34 -8.44
C GLY A 66 14.29 -16.22 -7.24
N ASP A 67 15.29 -16.91 -6.70
CA ASP A 67 15.16 -17.79 -5.52
C ASP A 67 15.23 -17.05 -4.18
N SER A 68 15.37 -15.72 -4.21
CA SER A 68 15.46 -14.86 -3.02
C SER A 68 14.33 -13.83 -2.98
N LYS A 69 14.24 -13.11 -1.86
CA LYS A 69 13.35 -11.95 -1.73
C LYS A 69 14.15 -10.71 -1.38
N THR A 70 13.76 -9.59 -1.96
CA THR A 70 14.32 -8.28 -1.64
C THR A 70 13.28 -7.46 -0.92
N ARG A 71 13.65 -6.93 0.26
CA ARG A 71 12.80 -6.00 1.00
C ARG A 71 12.87 -4.61 0.39
N VAL A 72 11.71 -4.07 0.08
CA VAL A 72 11.53 -2.70 -0.43
C VAL A 72 10.68 -1.92 0.57
N VAL A 73 11.09 -0.68 0.82
CA VAL A 73 10.41 0.27 1.69
C VAL A 73 9.88 1.39 0.80
N LEU A 74 8.56 1.60 0.83
CA LEU A 74 7.82 2.58 0.04
C LEU A 74 7.18 3.66 0.92
#